data_AF-A0AA92YH78-F1
#
_entry.id   AF-A0AA92YH78-F1
#
_cell.length_a   1.000
_cell.length_b   1.000
_cell.length_c   1.000
_cell.angle_alpha   90.00
_cell.angle_beta   90.00
_cell.angle_gamma   90.00
#
_symmetry.space_group_name_H-M   'P 1'
#
loop_
_entity.id
_entity.type
_entity.pdbx_description
1 polymer ?
#
loop_
_entity_poly.entity_id
_entity_poly.type
_entity_poly.pdbx_seq_one_letter_code
_entity_poly.pdbx_strand_id
1 'polypeptide(L)'
;MSILSPLKKRLIYRVTPFIILFIISSLIYLFLEKGILGDATHYPSTNNPYNFNNSIIISIISACIFGLIIGSFEVLYFNKFFYSKSFLKKIIYKIAFYIVIVIIFLVST
;
A
#
# COMPACT_ATOMS: atom_id res chain seq x y z
N MET A 1 11.19 -27.94 16.43
CA MET A 1 9.75 -27.68 16.24
C MET A 1 9.58 -26.21 15.90
N SER A 2 9.08 -25.81 14.73
CA SER A 2 8.85 -24.37 14.48
C SER A 2 7.72 -23.87 15.37
N ILE A 3 7.97 -22.82 16.15
CA ILE A 3 7.02 -22.20 17.10
C ILE A 3 5.74 -21.69 16.43
N LEU A 4 5.77 -21.48 15.10
CA LEU A 4 4.62 -21.03 14.32
C LEU A 4 3.87 -22.22 13.70
N SER A 5 2.53 -22.19 13.79
CA SER A 5 1.70 -23.17 13.08
C SER A 5 1.89 -23.04 11.55
N PRO A 6 1.83 -24.15 10.78
CA PRO A 6 2.03 -24.12 9.34
C PRO A 6 1.08 -23.15 8.60
N LEU A 7 -0.14 -23.01 9.10
CA LEU A 7 -1.15 -22.08 8.55
C LEU A 7 -0.73 -20.62 8.74
N LYS A 8 -0.25 -20.25 9.94
CA LYS A 8 0.24 -18.89 10.22
C LYS A 8 1.47 -18.58 9.37
N LYS A 9 2.39 -19.54 9.21
CA LYS A 9 3.58 -19.40 8.38
C LYS A 9 3.20 -19.13 6.91
N ARG A 10 2.24 -19.89 6.36
CA ARG A 10 1.73 -19.68 5.00
C ARG A 10 1.07 -18.31 4.81
N LEU A 11 0.34 -17.82 5.81
CA LEU A 11 -0.28 -16.51 5.76
C LEU A 11 0.78 -15.40 5.65
N ILE A 12 1.80 -15.44 6.51
CA ILE A 12 2.89 -14.46 6.52
C ILE A 12 3.54 -14.39 5.14
N TYR A 13 3.99 -15.52 4.58
CA TYR A 13 4.62 -15.54 3.26
C TYR A 13 3.75 -14.98 2.12
N ARG A 14 2.43 -15.08 2.25
CA ARG A 14 1.51 -14.56 1.23
C ARG A 14 1.26 -13.06 1.38
N VAL A 15 1.36 -12.51 2.59
CA VAL A 15 1.19 -11.08 2.86
C VAL A 15 2.49 -10.30 2.64
N THR A 16 3.64 -10.88 2.99
CA THR A 16 4.97 -10.26 2.81
C THR A 16 5.21 -9.58 1.46
N PRO A 17 4.89 -10.17 0.28
CA PRO A 17 5.13 -9.50 -1.00
C PRO A 17 4.38 -8.17 -1.14
N PHE A 18 3.21 -8.01 -0.52
CA PHE A 18 2.46 -6.74 -0.52
C PHE A 18 3.17 -5.67 0.30
N ILE A 19 3.74 -6.03 1.44
CA ILE A 19 4.53 -5.12 2.28
C ILE A 19 5.75 -4.63 1.49
N ILE A 20 6.50 -5.55 0.87
CA ILE A 20 7.68 -5.23 0.07
C ILE A 20 7.31 -4.31 -1.10
N LEU A 21 6.24 -4.64 -1.83
CA LEU A 21 5.77 -3.83 -2.96
C LEU A 21 5.44 -2.39 -2.52
N PHE A 22 4.76 -2.23 -1.39
CA PHE A 22 4.39 -0.91 -0.87
C PHE A 22 5.61 -0.11 -0.40
N ILE A 23 6.58 -0.75 0.26
CA ILE A 23 7.84 -0.08 0.65
C ILE A 23 8.62 0.39 -0.57
N ILE A 24 8.76 -0.47 -1.60
CA ILE A 24 9.44 -0.08 -2.83
C ILE A 24 8.72 1.08 -3.50
N SER A 25 7.39 1.02 -3.58
CA SER A 25 6.58 2.08 -4.19
C SER A 25 6.70 3.41 -3.43
N SER A 26 6.71 3.37 -2.09
CA SER A 26 6.86 4.58 -1.28
C SER A 26 8.26 5.19 -1.42
N LEU A 27 9.31 4.38 -1.52
CA LEU A 27 10.66 4.86 -1.79
C LEU A 27 10.75 5.52 -3.17
N ILE A 28 10.16 4.90 -4.21
CA ILE A 28 10.12 5.50 -5.56
C ILE A 28 9.43 6.86 -5.51
N TYR A 29 8.26 6.95 -4.88
CA TYR A 29 7.53 8.21 -4.72
C TYR A 29 8.36 9.27 -3.99
N LEU A 30 8.99 8.90 -2.88
CA LEU A 30 9.73 9.81 -2.03
C LEU A 30 11.00 10.35 -2.71
N PHE A 31 11.72 9.52 -3.47
CA PHE A 31 12.86 9.99 -4.26
C PHE A 31 12.43 10.87 -5.43
N LEU A 32 11.30 10.56 -6.06
CA LEU A 32 10.72 11.40 -7.10
C LEU A 32 10.35 12.77 -6.53
N GLU A 33 9.68 12.81 -5.37
CA GLU A 33 9.30 14.04 -4.68
C GLU A 33 10.53 14.89 -4.30
N LYS A 34 11.55 14.28 -3.69
CA LYS A 34 12.82 14.98 -3.38
C LYS A 34 13.55 15.45 -4.64
N GLY A 35 13.50 14.68 -5.72
CA GLY A 35 14.08 15.06 -7.02
C GLY A 35 13.41 16.29 -7.63
N ILE A 36 12.08 16.42 -7.49
CA ILE A 36 11.33 17.59 -7.97
C ILE A 36 11.56 18.81 -7.07
N LEU A 37 11.53 18.63 -5.74
CA LEU A 37 11.63 19.73 -4.78
C LEU A 37 13.06 20.24 -4.57
N GLY A 38 14.08 19.45 -4.87
CA GLY A 38 15.48 19.82 -4.62
C GLY A 38 15.70 20.15 -3.13
N ASP A 39 16.30 21.31 -2.86
CA ASP A 39 16.57 21.80 -1.49
C ASP A 39 15.47 22.69 -0.91
N ALA A 40 14.29 22.73 -1.54
CA ALA A 40 13.15 23.43 -0.99
C ALA A 40 12.79 22.88 0.40
N THR A 41 12.53 23.76 1.35
CA THR A 41 12.08 23.42 2.70
C THR A 41 10.56 23.50 2.83
N HIS A 42 9.86 23.94 1.77
CA HIS A 42 8.41 24.08 1.73
C HIS A 42 7.89 23.69 0.34
N TYR A 43 6.67 23.15 0.30
CA TYR A 43 5.97 22.86 -0.96
C TYR A 43 5.60 24.17 -1.67
N PRO A 44 5.97 24.37 -2.96
CA PRO A 44 5.75 25.65 -3.64
C PRO A 44 4.29 26.09 -3.75
N SER A 45 3.35 25.14 -3.87
CA SER A 45 1.94 25.42 -4.10
C SER A 45 1.14 25.64 -2.82
N THR A 46 1.51 24.98 -1.73
CA THR A 46 0.75 25.01 -0.45
C THR A 46 1.49 25.73 0.66
N ASN A 47 2.78 26.01 0.47
CA ASN A 47 3.69 26.54 1.47
C ASN A 47 3.80 25.66 2.75
N ASN A 48 3.40 24.39 2.66
CA ASN A 48 3.54 23.45 3.77
C ASN A 48 5.02 23.11 4.00
N PRO A 49 5.47 22.93 5.25
CA PRO A 49 6.85 22.55 5.53
C PRO A 49 7.13 21.15 5.00
N TYR A 50 8.27 21.02 4.32
CA TYR A 50 8.77 19.77 3.79
C TYR A 50 10.04 19.38 4.53
N ASN A 51 10.06 18.17 5.07
CA ASN A 51 11.23 17.59 5.70
C ASN A 51 11.42 16.16 5.17
N PHE A 52 12.46 15.97 4.36
CA PHE A 52 12.74 14.68 3.73
C PHE A 52 13.00 13.56 4.74
N ASN A 53 13.73 13.84 5.82
CA ASN A 53 14.06 12.83 6.84
C ASN A 53 12.80 12.33 7.54
N ASN A 54 11.90 13.24 7.93
CA ASN A 54 10.62 12.87 8.53
C ASN A 54 9.75 12.13 7.50
N SER A 55 9.75 12.58 6.25
CA SER A 55 8.98 11.98 5.17
C SER A 55 9.39 10.53 4.89
N ILE A 56 10.70 10.20 4.98
CA ILE A 56 11.20 8.82 4.84
C ILE A 56 10.57 7.91 5.89
N ILE A 57 10.67 8.30 7.17
CA ILE A 57 10.21 7.48 8.28
C ILE A 57 8.70 7.25 8.18
N ILE A 58 7.95 8.34 7.98
CA ILE A 58 6.49 8.29 7.87
C ILE A 58 6.06 7.46 6.66
N SER A 59 6.72 7.61 5.51
CA SER A 59 6.38 6.89 4.28
C SER A 59 6.65 5.40 4.39
N ILE A 60 7.75 4.98 5.01
CA ILE A 60 8.06 3.56 5.22
C ILE A 60 7.07 2.94 6.20
N ILE A 61 6.79 3.60 7.33
CA ILE A 61 5.82 3.09 8.31
C ILE A 61 4.43 2.98 7.68
N SER A 62 3.99 4.00 6.96
CA SER A 62 2.71 4.01 6.26
C SER A 62 2.66 2.90 5.21
N ALA A 63 3.71 2.74 4.41
CA ALA A 63 3.80 1.67 3.42
C ALA A 63 3.71 0.27 4.05
N CYS A 64 4.38 0.05 5.19
CA CYS A 64 4.27 -1.19 5.94
C CYS A 64 2.83 -1.46 6.40
N ILE A 65 2.17 -0.45 6.98
CA ILE A 65 0.78 -0.56 7.47
C ILE A 65 -0.17 -0.84 6.30
N PHE A 66 -0.10 -0.07 5.22
CA PHE A 66 -0.97 -0.25 4.05
C PHE A 66 -0.70 -1.58 3.34
N GLY A 67 0.56 -1.98 3.17
CA GLY A 67 0.94 -3.27 2.61
C GLY A 67 0.42 -4.45 3.45
N LEU A 68 0.45 -4.32 4.78
CA LEU A 68 -0.16 -5.30 5.70
C LEU A 68 -1.68 -5.36 5.55
N ILE A 69 -2.36 -4.21 5.57
CA ILE A 69 -3.82 -4.12 5.44
C ILE A 69 -4.26 -4.74 4.11
N ILE A 70 -3.71 -4.27 2.99
CA ILE A 70 -4.10 -4.70 1.65
C ILE A 70 -3.75 -6.17 1.43
N GLY A 71 -2.53 -6.59 1.80
CA GLY A 71 -2.12 -7.98 1.69
C GLY A 71 -3.00 -8.90 2.54
N SER A 72 -3.41 -8.48 3.74
CA SER A 72 -4.30 -9.27 4.60
C SER A 72 -5.70 -9.39 4.00
N PHE A 73 -6.29 -8.29 3.51
CA PHE A 73 -7.59 -8.31 2.82
C PHE A 73 -7.56 -9.22 1.59
N GLU A 74 -6.52 -9.12 0.78
CA GLU A 74 -6.35 -9.92 -0.43
C GLU A 74 -6.25 -11.42 -0.09
N VAL A 75 -5.39 -11.76 0.88
CA VAL A 75 -5.12 -13.17 1.22
C VAL A 75 -6.28 -13.82 1.97
N LEU A 76 -6.90 -13.10 2.92
CA LEU A 76 -7.93 -13.65 3.81
C LEU A 76 -9.34 -13.59 3.22
N TYR A 77 -9.67 -12.53 2.48
CA TYR A 77 -11.03 -12.27 2.01
C TYR A 77 -11.17 -12.48 0.50
N PHE A 78 -10.42 -11.76 -0.33
CA PHE A 78 -10.61 -11.80 -1.78
C PHE A 78 -10.31 -13.15 -2.41
N ASN A 79 -9.30 -13.88 -1.91
CA ASN A 79 -9.04 -15.25 -2.38
C ASN A 79 -10.24 -16.19 -2.19
N LYS A 80 -11.00 -16.03 -1.10
CA LYS A 80 -12.21 -16.83 -0.85
C LYS A 80 -13.39 -16.31 -1.67
N PHE A 81 -13.62 -15.00 -1.66
CA PHE A 81 -14.74 -14.37 -2.35
C PHE A 81 -14.70 -14.60 -3.87
N PHE A 82 -13.51 -14.59 -4.47
CA PHE A 82 -13.33 -14.77 -5.90
C PHE A 82 -13.02 -16.21 -6.31
N TYR A 83 -13.07 -17.20 -5.41
CA TYR A 83 -12.68 -18.57 -5.74
C TYR A 83 -13.46 -19.12 -6.95
N SER A 84 -14.77 -18.88 -7.00
CA SER A 84 -15.68 -19.37 -8.05
C SER A 84 -15.88 -18.43 -9.25
N LYS A 85 -15.14 -17.32 -9.33
CA LYS A 85 -15.32 -16.31 -10.40
C LYS A 85 -14.26 -16.48 -11.49
N SER A 86 -14.64 -16.27 -12.75
CA SER A 86 -13.69 -16.20 -13.88
C SER A 86 -12.68 -15.06 -13.69
N PHE A 87 -11.44 -15.24 -14.16
CA PHE A 87 -10.35 -14.27 -14.02
C PHE A 87 -10.74 -12.83 -14.36
N LEU A 88 -11.41 -12.61 -15.50
CA LEU A 88 -11.85 -11.30 -15.96
C LEU A 88 -12.81 -10.62 -14.96
N LYS A 89 -13.79 -11.38 -14.44
CA LYS A 89 -14.70 -10.88 -13.38
C LYS A 89 -13.92 -10.47 -12.14
N LYS A 90 -12.89 -11.22 -11.72
CA LYS A 90 -12.05 -10.86 -10.56
C LYS A 90 -11.37 -9.50 -10.76
N ILE A 91 -10.80 -9.27 -11.94
CA ILE A 91 -10.14 -8.00 -12.28
C ILE A 91 -11.14 -6.85 -12.22
N ILE A 92 -12.30 -6.99 -12.87
CA ILE A 92 -13.33 -5.96 -12.87
C ILE A 92 -13.76 -5.60 -11.44
N TYR A 93 -14.07 -6.60 -10.60
CA TYR A 93 -14.49 -6.34 -9.23
C TYR A 93 -13.41 -5.66 -8.40
N LYS A 94 -12.14 -6.04 -8.56
CA LYS A 94 -11.03 -5.38 -7.86
C LYS A 94 -10.84 -3.95 -8.31
N ILE A 95 -10.82 -3.70 -9.61
CA ILE A 95 -10.69 -2.34 -10.16
C ILE A 95 -11.84 -1.46 -9.68
N ALA A 96 -13.08 -1.94 -9.77
CA ALA A 96 -14.25 -1.21 -9.29
C ALA A 96 -14.15 -0.89 -7.80
N PHE A 97 -13.74 -1.86 -6.98
CA PHE A 97 -13.55 -1.65 -5.54
C PHE A 97 -12.48 -0.59 -5.24
N TYR A 98 -11.33 -0.64 -5.91
CA TYR A 98 -10.28 0.36 -5.73
C TYR A 98 -10.71 1.75 -6.19
N ILE A 99 -11.42 1.86 -7.31
CA ILE A 99 -11.96 3.14 -7.81
C ILE A 99 -12.92 3.74 -6.78
N VAL A 100 -13.83 2.93 -6.21
CA VAL A 100 -14.77 3.41 -5.18
C VAL A 100 -14.02 3.95 -3.96
N ILE A 101 -12.96 3.26 -3.50
CA ILE A 101 -12.13 3.75 -2.39
C ILE A 101 -11.48 5.08 -2.72
N VAL A 102 -10.91 5.22 -3.92
CA VAL A 102 -10.26 6.47 -4.36
C VAL A 102 -11.28 7.61 -4.42
N ILE A 103 -12.48 7.37 -4.95
CA ILE A 103 -13.54 8.37 -5.00
C ILE A 103 -13.95 8.79 -3.58
N ILE A 104 -14.18 7.82 -2.69
CA ILE A 104 -14.55 8.12 -1.30
C ILE A 104 -13.46 8.96 -0.65
N PHE A 105 -12.20 8.59 -0.80
CA PHE A 105 -11.06 9.33 -0.27
C PHE A 105 -11.08 10.78 -0.77
N LEU A 106 -11.11 10.99 -2.09
CA LEU A 106 -11.08 12.31 -2.72
C LEU A 106 -12.27 13.20 -2.37
N VAL A 107 -13.45 12.61 -2.12
CA VAL A 107 -14.64 13.39 -1.72
C VAL A 107 -14.63 13.69 -0.21
N SER A 108 -13.96 12.85 0.59
CA SER A 108 -13.88 13.01 2.05
C SER A 108 -12.75 13.94 2.52
N THR A 109 -11.78 14.24 1.66
CA THR A 109 -10.62 15.12 1.92
C THR A 109 -10.78 16.45 1.20
#